data_AF-A0ABD2GEM6-F1
#
_entry.id   AF-A0ABD2GEM6-F1
#
_cell.length_a   1.000
_cell.length_b   1.000
_cell.length_c   1.000
_cell.angle_alpha   90.00
_cell.angle_beta   90.00
_cell.angle_gamma   90.00
#
_symmetry.space_group_name_H-M   'P 1'
#
loop_
_entity.id
_entity.type
_entity.pdbx_description
1 polymer ?
#
loop_
_entity_poly.entity_id
_entity_poly.type
_entity_poly.pdbx_seq_one_letter_code
_entity_poly.pdbx_strand_id
1 'polypeptide(L)'
;MGLLSCVVPLLLLLLCGAAPLEAAPAKSSYLPGTGRFWHITDLHLDPTYHLTPDPTKVCFSSKGVPATNPGMFGDFLCDSPYRLIQSAFDHMATLTKPDDFIIWTGDSPPHVPAGELSTDLVVQVIGNMTETIRQHFPNITVYPALGNHDYWPQDQMPTSTNAVYRAAAELWRPWLQNEALLTLSQGGFYSQLVKPGLRVVSLNTILYYGPNKVTENMTDPAGQFEWLEKTLQKAAQSLEKV
;
A
#
# COMPACT_ATOMS: atom_id res chain seq x y z
N MET A 1 39.97 -40.56 -52.81
CA MET A 1 40.02 -39.90 -51.49
C MET A 1 39.16 -38.64 -51.60
N GLY A 2 38.00 -38.45 -50.99
CA GLY A 2 37.24 -39.22 -50.00
C GLY A 2 35.73 -39.13 -50.25
N LEU A 3 34.99 -39.89 -49.44
CA LEU A 3 33.57 -40.21 -49.45
C LEU A 3 32.68 -39.18 -48.71
N LEU A 4 31.35 -39.29 -48.94
CA LEU A 4 30.21 -38.92 -48.06
C LEU A 4 29.98 -37.40 -47.83
N SER A 5 28.78 -36.85 -47.67
CA SER A 5 27.42 -37.36 -47.44
C SER A 5 26.42 -36.22 -47.72
N CYS A 6 25.21 -36.56 -48.19
CA CYS A 6 24.02 -35.71 -48.03
C CYS A 6 23.80 -35.35 -46.55
N VAL A 7 23.49 -34.08 -46.26
CA VAL A 7 22.59 -33.68 -45.17
C VAL A 7 21.93 -32.35 -45.56
N VAL A 8 20.61 -32.39 -45.77
CA VAL A 8 19.73 -31.22 -45.72
C VAL A 8 19.53 -30.86 -44.24
N PRO A 9 19.48 -29.56 -43.88
CA PRO A 9 18.57 -29.18 -42.80
C PRO A 9 17.72 -27.96 -43.17
N LEU A 10 16.44 -28.25 -43.40
CA LEU A 10 15.33 -27.73 -42.60
C LEU A 10 15.35 -26.22 -42.30
N LEU A 11 14.83 -25.41 -43.24
CA LEU A 11 14.29 -24.10 -42.90
C LEU A 11 12.99 -24.30 -42.09
N LEU A 12 13.08 -24.36 -40.76
CA LEU A 12 11.91 -24.11 -39.91
C LEU A 12 11.70 -22.60 -39.82
N LEU A 13 10.62 -22.13 -40.44
CA LEU A 13 10.00 -20.85 -40.15
C LEU A 13 9.60 -20.81 -38.67
N LEU A 14 10.40 -20.14 -37.84
CA LEU A 14 9.97 -19.66 -36.52
C LEU A 14 9.08 -18.42 -36.74
N LEU A 15 7.84 -18.67 -37.12
CA LEU A 15 6.74 -17.74 -36.88
C LEU A 15 6.46 -17.77 -35.37
N CYS A 16 7.25 -17.03 -34.60
CA CYS A 16 6.85 -16.62 -33.26
C CYS A 16 5.69 -15.63 -33.42
N GLY A 17 4.47 -16.16 -33.56
CA GLY A 17 3.26 -15.39 -33.35
C GLY A 17 3.34 -14.81 -31.94
N ALA A 18 3.43 -13.48 -31.85
CA ALA A 18 3.19 -12.79 -30.61
C ALA A 18 1.75 -13.13 -30.20
N ALA A 19 1.58 -14.05 -29.26
CA ALA A 19 0.31 -14.20 -28.58
C ALA A 19 0.05 -12.84 -27.90
N PRO A 20 -1.07 -12.16 -28.20
CA PRO A 20 -1.46 -11.03 -27.38
C PRO A 20 -1.56 -11.55 -25.94
N LEU A 21 -0.85 -10.91 -25.01
CA LEU A 21 -1.19 -11.03 -23.60
C LEU A 21 -2.59 -10.43 -23.45
N GLU A 22 -3.63 -11.25 -23.63
CA GLU A 22 -4.94 -10.90 -23.15
C GLU A 22 -4.85 -10.83 -21.62
N ALA A 23 -5.15 -9.66 -21.06
CA ALA A 23 -5.43 -9.52 -19.65
C ALA A 23 -6.47 -10.59 -19.25
N ALA A 24 -6.32 -11.17 -18.07
CA ALA A 24 -7.22 -12.20 -17.57
C ALA A 24 -8.69 -11.81 -17.82
N PRO A 25 -9.55 -12.73 -18.26
CA PRO A 25 -10.89 -12.40 -18.71
C PRO A 25 -11.66 -11.70 -17.57
N ALA A 26 -11.95 -10.41 -17.76
CA ALA A 26 -12.71 -9.56 -16.84
C ALA A 26 -14.21 -9.92 -16.76
N LYS A 27 -14.58 -11.15 -17.15
CA LYS A 27 -15.94 -11.69 -16.99
C LYS A 27 -15.93 -12.67 -15.83
N SER A 28 -15.74 -12.13 -14.63
CA SER A 28 -16.13 -12.85 -13.41
C SER A 28 -17.66 -12.88 -13.37
N SER A 29 -18.25 -14.06 -13.51
CA SER A 29 -19.66 -14.28 -13.19
C SER A 29 -19.82 -14.12 -11.68
N TYR A 30 -20.16 -12.91 -11.23
CA TYR A 30 -20.33 -12.63 -9.81
C TYR A 30 -21.53 -13.41 -9.27
N LEU A 31 -21.30 -14.22 -8.24
CA LEU A 31 -22.40 -14.84 -7.49
C LEU A 31 -23.17 -13.75 -6.74
N PRO A 32 -24.51 -13.70 -6.86
CA PRO A 32 -25.34 -12.82 -6.06
C PRO A 32 -25.09 -13.05 -4.56
N GLY A 33 -24.84 -11.97 -3.80
CA GLY A 33 -24.65 -12.04 -2.34
C GLY A 33 -23.19 -12.22 -1.87
N THR A 34 -22.20 -12.25 -2.76
CA THR A 34 -20.78 -12.26 -2.38
C THR A 34 -20.30 -10.86 -2.01
N GLY A 35 -19.79 -10.69 -0.78
CA GLY A 35 -19.12 -9.46 -0.35
C GLY A 35 -17.75 -9.31 -1.02
N ARG A 36 -17.34 -8.06 -1.24
CA ARG A 36 -16.11 -7.70 -1.96
C ARG A 36 -15.39 -6.59 -1.20
N PHE A 37 -14.07 -6.55 -1.35
CA PHE A 37 -13.25 -5.44 -0.90
C PHE A 37 -12.02 -5.34 -1.79
N TRP A 38 -11.42 -4.14 -1.83
CA TRP A 38 -10.10 -3.94 -2.41
C TRP A 38 -9.05 -3.97 -1.31
N HIS A 39 -7.86 -4.43 -1.66
CA HIS A 39 -6.67 -4.28 -0.83
C HIS A 39 -5.61 -3.56 -1.65
N ILE A 40 -5.21 -2.39 -1.19
CA ILE A 40 -4.12 -1.58 -1.75
C ILE A 40 -3.03 -1.40 -0.69
N THR A 41 -1.78 -1.27 -1.13
CA THR A 41 -0.61 -1.19 -0.25
C THR A 41 0.57 -0.59 -1.01
N ASP A 42 1.57 -0.09 -0.28
CA ASP A 42 2.89 0.26 -0.80
C ASP A 42 2.81 1.20 -2.01
N LEU A 43 2.02 2.28 -1.87
CA LEU A 43 1.82 3.23 -2.94
C LEU A 43 3.12 3.96 -3.28
N HIS A 44 3.94 4.26 -2.26
CA HIS A 44 5.23 4.94 -2.36
C HIS A 44 5.23 6.05 -3.41
N LEU A 45 4.55 7.16 -3.11
CA LEU A 45 4.56 8.33 -4.00
C LEU A 45 5.96 8.94 -4.01
N ASP A 46 6.61 8.97 -5.18
CA ASP A 46 7.75 9.85 -5.43
C ASP A 46 7.26 11.17 -6.07
N PRO A 47 7.18 12.27 -5.30
CA PRO A 47 6.75 13.56 -5.83
C PRO A 47 7.80 14.20 -6.76
N THR A 48 9.02 13.65 -6.83
CA THR A 48 10.12 14.16 -7.65
C THR A 48 10.15 13.53 -9.05
N TYR A 49 9.34 12.48 -9.30
CA TYR A 49 9.36 11.78 -10.58
C TYR A 49 9.06 12.71 -11.76
N HIS A 50 10.01 12.83 -12.69
CA HIS A 50 9.82 13.54 -13.96
C HIS A 50 10.72 12.98 -15.05
N LEU A 51 10.27 13.08 -16.31
CA LEU A 51 11.09 12.69 -17.46
C LEU A 51 12.13 13.77 -17.76
N THR A 52 13.39 13.36 -17.82
CA THR A 52 14.53 14.26 -18.03
C THR A 52 15.62 13.55 -18.85
N PRO A 53 16.43 14.26 -19.66
CA PRO A 53 17.54 13.66 -20.39
C PRO A 53 18.64 13.06 -19.50
N ASP A 54 18.76 13.52 -18.24
CA ASP A 54 19.70 12.98 -17.27
C ASP A 54 19.04 11.81 -16.52
N PRO A 55 19.40 10.54 -16.84
CA PRO A 55 18.71 9.38 -16.26
C PRO A 55 18.91 9.26 -14.74
N THR A 56 19.90 9.94 -14.15
CA THR A 56 20.14 9.94 -12.70
C THR A 56 19.21 10.88 -11.93
N LYS A 57 18.46 11.74 -12.63
CA LYS A 57 17.59 12.77 -12.05
C LYS A 57 16.11 12.53 -12.29
N VAL A 58 15.74 11.35 -12.79
CA VAL A 58 14.34 11.00 -13.06
C VAL A 58 13.52 10.97 -11.78
N CYS A 59 14.07 10.43 -10.70
CA CYS A 59 13.40 10.25 -9.42
C CYS A 59 14.46 10.22 -8.31
N PHE A 60 14.12 10.71 -7.12
CA PHE A 60 15.04 10.70 -5.98
C PHE A 60 15.10 9.33 -5.33
N SER A 61 14.04 8.53 -5.44
CA SER A 61 13.98 7.17 -4.93
C SER A 61 15.03 6.23 -5.54
N SER A 62 15.54 6.51 -6.74
CA SER A 62 16.62 5.72 -7.35
C SER A 62 17.99 5.97 -6.70
N LYS A 63 18.10 7.00 -5.84
CA LYS A 63 19.33 7.35 -5.10
C LYS A 63 20.51 7.60 -6.04
N GLY A 64 20.24 8.21 -7.20
CA GLY A 64 21.23 8.53 -8.22
C GLY A 64 21.57 7.37 -9.17
N VAL A 65 20.95 6.19 -9.00
CA VAL A 65 21.04 5.13 -10.00
C VAL A 65 20.30 5.58 -11.28
N PRO A 66 20.92 5.52 -12.46
CA PRO A 66 20.27 5.88 -13.71
C PRO A 66 18.99 5.05 -13.93
N ALA A 67 17.85 5.71 -14.10
CA ALA A 67 16.60 5.05 -14.53
C ALA A 67 16.82 4.36 -15.89
N THR A 68 16.27 3.16 -16.05
CA THR A 68 16.63 2.30 -17.19
C THR A 68 15.85 2.66 -18.45
N ASN A 69 14.54 2.87 -18.30
CA ASN A 69 13.64 3.21 -19.40
C ASN A 69 12.42 3.98 -18.83
N PRO A 70 12.63 5.21 -18.32
CA PRO A 70 11.59 5.94 -17.61
C PRO A 70 10.45 6.31 -18.56
N GLY A 71 9.23 5.97 -18.14
CA GLY A 71 8.01 6.21 -18.88
C GLY A 71 7.00 7.05 -18.12
N MET A 72 5.88 7.31 -18.76
CA MET A 72 4.81 8.12 -18.16
C MET A 72 4.29 7.55 -16.82
N PHE A 73 4.37 6.24 -16.63
CA PHE A 73 3.86 5.52 -15.46
C PHE A 73 4.97 5.01 -14.53
N GLY A 74 6.22 5.43 -14.71
CA GLY A 74 7.30 5.07 -13.80
C GLY A 74 8.51 4.44 -14.49
N ASP A 75 9.42 3.95 -13.65
CA ASP A 75 10.58 3.12 -14.00
C ASP A 75 10.76 2.10 -12.87
N PHE A 76 11.33 0.92 -13.15
CA PHE A 76 11.54 -0.11 -12.12
C PHE A 76 12.54 0.30 -11.02
N LEU A 77 13.35 1.33 -11.25
CA LEU A 77 14.27 1.90 -10.26
C LEU A 77 13.68 3.10 -9.50
N CYS A 78 12.44 3.47 -9.82
CA CYS A 78 11.74 4.56 -9.19
C CYS A 78 10.55 4.05 -8.36
N ASP A 79 10.26 4.77 -7.28
CA ASP A 79 8.97 4.71 -6.64
C ASP A 79 7.89 5.37 -7.53
N SER A 80 6.63 5.23 -7.14
CA SER A 80 5.49 5.52 -8.01
C SER A 80 5.37 7.01 -8.33
N PRO A 81 5.35 7.41 -9.62
CA PRO A 81 4.83 8.72 -9.97
C PRO A 81 3.35 8.80 -9.62
N TYR A 82 2.87 10.01 -9.30
CA TYR A 82 1.46 10.25 -8.99
C TYR A 82 0.51 9.70 -10.07
N ARG A 83 0.91 9.77 -11.34
CA ARG A 83 0.11 9.25 -12.46
C ARG A 83 -0.10 7.74 -12.41
N LEU A 84 0.86 6.96 -11.93
CA LEU A 84 0.69 5.51 -11.77
C LEU A 84 -0.41 5.23 -10.73
N ILE A 85 -0.32 5.90 -9.58
CA ILE A 85 -1.31 5.79 -8.49
C ILE A 85 -2.70 6.19 -8.98
N GLN A 86 -2.83 7.33 -9.67
CA GLN A 86 -4.09 7.76 -10.26
C GLN A 86 -4.63 6.73 -11.26
N SER A 87 -3.80 6.18 -12.15
CA SER A 87 -4.26 5.19 -13.12
C SER A 87 -4.79 3.90 -12.48
N ALA A 88 -4.18 3.48 -11.37
CA ALA A 88 -4.66 2.33 -10.60
C ALA A 88 -6.03 2.62 -9.97
N PHE A 89 -6.17 3.79 -9.34
CA PHE A 89 -7.43 4.19 -8.72
C PHE A 89 -8.54 4.46 -9.72
N ASP A 90 -8.24 5.05 -10.88
CA ASP A 90 -9.18 5.20 -12.00
C ASP A 90 -9.71 3.85 -12.45
N HIS A 91 -8.83 2.87 -12.65
CA HIS A 91 -9.24 1.53 -13.03
C HIS A 91 -10.11 0.87 -11.95
N MET A 92 -9.66 0.90 -10.69
CA MET A 92 -10.42 0.39 -9.55
C MET A 92 -11.81 1.02 -9.46
N ALA A 93 -11.93 2.34 -9.62
CA ALA A 93 -13.20 3.07 -9.53
C ALA A 93 -14.24 2.58 -10.54
N THR A 94 -13.83 2.15 -11.75
CA THR A 94 -14.75 1.56 -12.74
C THR A 94 -15.34 0.21 -12.32
N LEU A 95 -14.69 -0.47 -11.38
CA LEU A 95 -15.02 -1.82 -10.92
C LEU A 95 -15.66 -1.83 -9.52
N THR A 96 -15.45 -0.78 -8.73
CA THR A 96 -15.93 -0.65 -7.34
C THR A 96 -17.45 -0.53 -7.28
N LYS A 97 -18.06 -1.27 -6.35
CA LYS A 97 -19.50 -1.25 -6.08
C LYS A 97 -19.80 -0.52 -4.76
N PRO A 98 -21.04 -0.02 -4.57
CA PRO A 98 -21.41 0.71 -3.35
C PRO A 98 -21.22 -0.06 -2.04
N ASP A 99 -21.37 -1.39 -2.05
CA ASP A 99 -21.23 -2.24 -0.86
C ASP A 99 -19.78 -2.72 -0.62
N ASP A 100 -18.82 -2.32 -1.47
CA ASP A 100 -17.42 -2.63 -1.30
C ASP A 100 -16.80 -1.75 -0.19
N PHE A 101 -15.69 -2.21 0.39
CA PHE A 101 -14.81 -1.39 1.22
C PHE A 101 -13.36 -1.55 0.77
N ILE A 102 -12.46 -0.70 1.28
CA ILE A 102 -11.04 -0.74 0.92
C ILE A 102 -10.22 -1.02 2.18
N ILE A 103 -9.24 -1.91 2.09
CA ILE A 103 -8.15 -2.05 3.05
C ILE A 103 -6.92 -1.38 2.44
N TRP A 104 -6.29 -0.46 3.17
CA TRP A 104 -5.09 0.23 2.73
C TRP A 104 -3.96 0.03 3.74
N THR A 105 -2.96 -0.79 3.43
CA THR A 105 -1.93 -1.19 4.42
C THR A 105 -0.68 -0.32 4.43
N GLY A 106 -0.82 0.97 4.09
CA GLY A 106 0.21 1.98 4.32
C GLY A 106 1.29 2.06 3.25
N ASP A 107 2.45 2.60 3.68
CA ASP A 107 3.66 2.88 2.90
C ASP A 107 3.45 3.88 1.75
N SER A 108 3.25 5.13 2.17
CA SER A 108 2.96 6.26 1.28
C SER A 108 4.20 7.03 0.84
N PRO A 109 5.14 7.40 1.73
CA PRO A 109 6.35 8.15 1.35
C PRO A 109 7.34 7.32 0.53
N PRO A 110 8.23 7.97 -0.26
CA PRO A 110 9.19 7.26 -1.10
C PRO A 110 10.42 6.77 -0.30
N HIS A 111 11.16 5.86 -0.90
CA HIS A 111 12.44 5.33 -0.46
C HIS A 111 13.59 6.30 -0.73
N VAL A 112 13.65 7.39 0.01
CA VAL A 112 14.76 8.35 -0.03
C VAL A 112 15.58 8.31 1.27
N PRO A 113 16.82 8.80 1.30
CA PRO A 113 17.56 8.93 2.56
C PRO A 113 16.77 9.74 3.58
N ALA A 114 16.82 9.35 4.87
CA ALA A 114 16.02 10.00 5.91
C ALA A 114 16.24 11.53 6.03
N GLY A 115 17.41 12.03 5.63
CA GLY A 115 17.72 13.46 5.59
C GLY A 115 16.98 14.25 4.51
N GLU A 116 16.38 13.57 3.52
CA GLU A 116 15.53 14.16 2.47
C GLU A 116 14.05 14.19 2.85
N LEU A 117 13.70 13.65 4.03
CA LEU A 117 12.34 13.66 4.58
C LEU A 117 12.29 14.39 5.92
N SER A 118 11.06 14.64 6.37
CA SER A 118 10.75 15.16 7.70
C SER A 118 9.37 14.63 8.11
N THR A 119 9.03 14.77 9.40
CA THR A 119 7.67 14.45 9.88
C THR A 119 6.58 15.17 9.07
N ASP A 120 6.78 16.44 8.76
CA ASP A 120 5.80 17.23 8.01
C ASP A 120 5.63 16.73 6.57
N LEU A 121 6.73 16.36 5.90
CA LEU A 121 6.68 15.78 4.55
C LEU A 121 5.99 14.41 4.55
N VAL A 122 6.29 13.55 5.52
CA VAL A 122 5.61 12.25 5.67
C VAL A 122 4.11 12.45 5.85
N VAL A 123 3.70 13.32 6.79
CA VAL A 123 2.29 13.65 7.02
C VAL A 123 1.62 14.24 5.77
N GLN A 124 2.33 15.09 5.03
CA GLN A 124 1.82 15.66 3.77
C GLN A 124 1.59 14.58 2.71
N VAL A 125 2.50 13.60 2.57
CA VAL A 125 2.34 12.51 1.60
C VAL A 125 1.18 11.59 2.00
N ILE A 126 1.05 11.22 3.29
CA ILE A 126 -0.10 10.46 3.80
C ILE A 126 -1.40 11.22 3.54
N GLY A 127 -1.41 12.54 3.78
CA GLY A 127 -2.56 13.40 3.49
C GLY A 127 -2.91 13.45 2.01
N ASN A 128 -1.90 13.51 1.12
CA ASN A 128 -2.11 13.48 -0.32
C ASN A 128 -2.72 12.15 -0.77
N MET A 129 -2.21 11.02 -0.29
CA MET A 129 -2.79 9.69 -0.60
C MET A 129 -4.20 9.56 -0.05
N THR A 130 -4.43 10.00 1.19
CA THR A 130 -5.77 10.00 1.81
C THR A 130 -6.77 10.78 0.95
N GLU A 131 -6.43 12.01 0.55
CA GLU A 131 -7.32 12.84 -0.26
C GLU A 131 -7.50 12.29 -1.68
N THR A 132 -6.44 11.74 -2.28
CA THR A 132 -6.52 11.07 -3.59
C THR A 132 -7.50 9.89 -3.54
N ILE A 133 -7.43 9.05 -2.50
CA ILE A 133 -8.37 7.93 -2.31
C ILE A 133 -9.80 8.47 -2.14
N ARG A 134 -10.00 9.52 -1.33
CA ARG A 134 -11.34 10.12 -1.14
C ARG A 134 -11.94 10.68 -2.42
N GLN A 135 -11.12 11.25 -3.31
CA GLN A 135 -11.58 11.79 -4.58
C GLN A 135 -12.05 10.70 -5.55
N HIS A 136 -11.36 9.55 -5.59
CA HIS A 136 -11.75 8.43 -6.45
C HIS A 136 -12.89 7.60 -5.85
N PHE A 137 -13.00 7.55 -4.51
CA PHE A 137 -13.95 6.71 -3.79
C PHE A 137 -14.72 7.48 -2.70
N PRO A 138 -15.52 8.50 -3.06
CA PRO A 138 -16.12 9.44 -2.09
C PRO A 138 -17.13 8.79 -1.14
N ASN A 139 -17.71 7.65 -1.50
CA ASN A 139 -18.74 6.94 -0.73
C ASN A 139 -18.27 5.57 -0.22
N ILE A 140 -16.96 5.28 -0.28
CA ILE A 140 -16.41 4.00 0.13
C ILE A 140 -15.61 4.18 1.43
N THR A 141 -15.89 3.34 2.42
CA THR A 141 -15.12 3.32 3.66
C THR A 141 -13.77 2.66 3.43
N VAL A 142 -12.71 3.30 3.93
CA VAL A 142 -11.34 2.77 3.89
C VAL A 142 -10.91 2.42 5.30
N TYR A 143 -10.28 1.26 5.46
CA TYR A 143 -9.65 0.82 6.70
C TYR A 143 -8.13 0.84 6.52
N PRO A 144 -7.48 1.97 6.83
CA PRO A 144 -6.05 2.14 6.66
C PRO A 144 -5.24 1.53 7.81
N ALA A 145 -3.99 1.16 7.54
CA ALA A 145 -2.93 0.89 8.49
C ALA A 145 -1.70 1.75 8.15
N LEU A 146 -0.83 2.00 9.12
CA LEU A 146 0.46 2.68 8.88
C LEU A 146 1.52 1.63 8.51
N GLY A 147 2.31 1.93 7.48
CA GLY A 147 3.51 1.21 7.11
C GLY A 147 4.78 1.79 7.77
N ASN A 148 5.94 1.18 7.52
CA ASN A 148 7.20 1.62 8.13
C ASN A 148 7.75 2.91 7.53
N HIS A 149 7.42 3.22 6.27
CA HIS A 149 7.75 4.50 5.63
C HIS A 149 6.80 5.63 6.02
N ASP A 150 5.64 5.33 6.61
CA ASP A 150 4.67 6.32 7.10
C ASP A 150 5.10 7.00 8.43
N TYR A 151 6.41 7.00 8.75
CA TYR A 151 6.97 7.67 9.92
C TYR A 151 8.30 8.33 9.60
N TRP A 152 8.70 9.34 10.39
CA TRP A 152 10.01 9.95 10.29
C TRP A 152 10.73 10.02 11.65
N PRO A 153 11.99 9.57 11.73
CA PRO A 153 12.71 8.80 10.70
C PRO A 153 12.02 7.46 10.40
N GLN A 154 12.15 6.96 9.17
CA GLN A 154 11.50 5.70 8.74
C GLN A 154 11.79 4.55 9.72
N ASP A 155 10.83 3.63 9.84
CA ASP A 155 10.87 2.44 10.70
C ASP A 155 10.76 2.70 12.21
N GLN A 156 11.11 3.90 12.70
CA GLN A 156 11.26 4.20 14.13
C GLN A 156 9.92 4.54 14.82
N MET A 157 8.88 3.74 14.57
CA MET A 157 7.54 3.93 15.14
C MET A 157 7.55 3.82 16.68
N PRO A 158 7.09 4.85 17.41
CA PRO A 158 7.10 4.85 18.87
C PRO A 158 5.87 4.15 19.46
N THR A 159 5.94 3.85 20.76
CA THR A 159 4.89 3.14 21.51
C THR A 159 3.82 4.05 22.12
N SER A 160 3.91 5.36 21.88
CA SER A 160 3.01 6.36 22.44
C SER A 160 2.58 7.38 21.39
N THR A 161 1.59 8.20 21.77
CA THR A 161 1.05 9.24 20.90
C THR A 161 2.16 10.15 20.35
N ASN A 162 2.06 10.49 19.07
CA ASN A 162 3.03 11.32 18.37
C ASN A 162 2.36 12.16 17.28
N ALA A 163 3.14 12.96 16.55
CA ALA A 163 2.60 13.81 15.49
C ALA A 163 1.97 13.03 14.34
N VAL A 164 2.59 11.94 13.89
CA VAL A 164 2.08 11.09 12.80
C VAL A 164 0.79 10.38 13.21
N TYR A 165 0.73 9.74 14.38
CA TYR A 165 -0.48 9.04 14.83
C TYR A 165 -1.67 9.98 14.96
N ARG A 166 -1.45 11.20 15.51
CA ARG A 166 -2.48 12.22 15.60
C ARG A 166 -2.91 12.72 14.22
N ALA A 167 -1.96 12.96 13.31
CA ALA A 167 -2.26 13.38 11.95
C ALA A 167 -3.05 12.31 11.19
N ALA A 168 -2.66 11.03 11.28
CA ALA A 168 -3.38 9.92 10.69
C ALA A 168 -4.81 9.82 11.23
N ALA A 169 -5.01 9.95 12.54
CA ALA A 169 -6.34 9.97 13.14
C ALA A 169 -7.20 11.13 12.61
N GLU A 170 -6.66 12.34 12.49
CA GLU A 170 -7.41 13.46 11.91
C GLU A 170 -7.73 13.26 10.42
N LEU A 171 -6.75 12.78 9.63
CA LEU A 171 -6.91 12.51 8.20
C LEU A 171 -7.95 11.42 7.92
N TRP A 172 -7.99 10.38 8.76
CA TRP A 172 -8.85 9.20 8.56
C TRP A 172 -10.18 9.27 9.32
N ARG A 173 -10.45 10.38 10.00
CA ARG A 173 -11.73 10.67 10.66
C ARG A 173 -12.97 10.47 9.79
N PRO A 174 -12.97 10.74 8.46
CA PRO A 174 -14.12 10.43 7.62
C PRO A 174 -14.49 8.95 7.52
N TRP A 175 -13.55 8.03 7.83
CA TRP A 175 -13.75 6.59 7.69
C TRP A 175 -13.90 5.86 9.04
N LEU A 176 -13.37 6.45 10.12
CA LEU A 176 -13.22 5.79 11.41
C LEU A 176 -14.12 6.39 12.50
N GLN A 177 -14.62 5.54 13.39
CA GLN A 177 -15.38 5.89 14.58
C GLN A 177 -14.46 6.39 15.70
N ASN A 178 -15.03 7.11 16.67
CA ASN A 178 -14.26 7.77 17.74
C ASN A 178 -13.38 6.80 18.54
N GLU A 179 -13.85 5.58 18.80
CA GLU A 179 -13.09 4.55 19.53
C GLU A 179 -11.86 4.09 18.72
N ALA A 180 -12.02 3.95 17.41
CA ALA A 180 -10.93 3.60 16.51
C ALA A 180 -9.92 4.75 16.40
N LEU A 181 -10.40 5.98 16.25
CA LEU A 181 -9.57 7.18 16.21
C LEU A 181 -8.75 7.37 17.49
N LEU A 182 -9.34 7.09 18.65
CA LEU A 182 -8.66 7.21 19.94
C LEU A 182 -7.46 6.25 20.02
N THR A 183 -7.67 4.96 19.74
CA THR A 183 -6.60 3.95 19.78
C THR A 183 -5.54 4.19 18.70
N LEU A 184 -5.95 4.59 17.50
CA LEU A 184 -5.05 5.00 16.43
C LEU A 184 -4.15 6.17 16.86
N SER A 185 -4.71 7.21 17.46
CA SER A 185 -3.93 8.38 17.90
C SER A 185 -2.95 8.09 19.04
N GLN A 186 -3.16 6.98 19.77
CA GLN A 186 -2.34 6.55 20.90
C GLN A 186 -1.21 5.58 20.50
N GLY A 187 -1.47 4.64 19.59
CA GLY A 187 -0.54 3.55 19.28
C GLY A 187 -0.43 3.13 17.81
N GLY A 188 -1.16 3.80 16.91
CA GLY A 188 -1.12 3.47 15.47
C GLY A 188 -1.97 2.26 15.07
N PHE A 189 -2.79 1.70 15.97
CA PHE A 189 -3.64 0.53 15.72
C PHE A 189 -5.07 0.77 16.18
N TYR A 190 -6.04 0.04 15.63
CA TYR A 190 -7.45 0.16 16.00
C TYR A 190 -8.28 -1.06 15.55
N SER A 191 -9.54 -1.12 15.98
CA SER A 191 -10.52 -2.03 15.38
C SER A 191 -11.87 -1.34 15.16
N GLN A 192 -12.61 -1.80 14.15
CA GLN A 192 -13.92 -1.24 13.80
C GLN A 192 -14.81 -2.30 13.14
N LEU A 193 -16.11 -2.24 13.40
CA LEU A 193 -17.08 -3.04 12.64
C LEU A 193 -17.22 -2.50 11.21
N VAL A 194 -17.11 -3.39 10.23
CA VAL A 194 -17.45 -3.10 8.83
C VAL A 194 -18.94 -3.17 8.64
N LYS A 195 -19.54 -4.24 9.16
CA LYS A 195 -20.97 -4.52 9.16
C LYS A 195 -21.28 -5.51 10.28
N PRO A 196 -22.55 -5.76 10.63
CA PRO A 196 -22.89 -6.76 11.64
C PRO A 196 -22.19 -8.10 11.38
N GLY A 197 -21.45 -8.59 12.38
CA GLY A 197 -20.72 -9.85 12.30
C GLY A 197 -19.36 -9.81 11.58
N LEU A 198 -18.88 -8.65 11.10
CA LEU A 198 -17.55 -8.50 10.50
C LEU A 198 -16.83 -7.28 11.07
N ARG A 199 -15.65 -7.51 11.66
CA ARG A 199 -14.75 -6.51 12.23
C ARG A 199 -13.44 -6.48 11.45
N VAL A 200 -12.88 -5.30 11.28
CA VAL A 200 -11.47 -5.12 10.88
C VAL A 200 -10.66 -4.82 12.14
N VAL A 201 -9.48 -5.42 12.21
CA VAL A 201 -8.42 -5.10 13.17
C VAL A 201 -7.22 -4.63 12.37
N SER A 202 -6.89 -3.34 12.51
CA SER A 202 -5.70 -2.74 11.90
C SER A 202 -4.59 -2.68 12.94
N LEU A 203 -3.55 -3.47 12.74
CA LEU A 203 -2.38 -3.53 13.62
C LEU A 203 -1.32 -2.52 13.19
N ASN A 204 -0.53 -2.06 14.16
CA ASN A 204 0.74 -1.40 13.94
C ASN A 204 1.86 -2.43 14.11
N THR A 205 2.08 -3.24 13.08
CA THR A 205 3.11 -4.29 13.10
C THR A 205 4.53 -3.73 12.99
N ILE A 206 4.68 -2.44 12.69
CA ILE A 206 5.98 -1.77 12.62
C ILE A 206 6.64 -1.69 14.00
N LEU A 207 5.85 -1.76 15.09
CA LEU A 207 6.37 -1.92 16.44
C LEU A 207 7.19 -3.21 16.63
N TYR A 208 7.03 -4.19 15.74
CA TYR A 208 7.73 -5.47 15.77
C TYR A 208 8.77 -5.60 14.66
N TYR A 209 8.98 -4.54 13.88
CA TYR A 209 9.90 -4.55 12.75
C TYR A 209 11.36 -4.51 13.23
N GLY A 210 12.22 -5.40 12.73
CA GLY A 210 13.61 -5.54 13.21
C GLY A 210 14.45 -4.24 13.20
N PRO A 211 14.31 -3.37 12.18
CA PRO A 211 14.95 -2.05 12.17
C PRO A 211 14.41 -1.03 13.19
N ASN A 212 13.23 -1.25 13.78
CA ASN A 212 12.68 -0.33 14.77
C ASN A 212 13.46 -0.46 16.09
N LYS A 213 14.32 0.52 16.36
CA LYS A 213 15.13 0.55 17.59
C LYS A 213 14.36 1.09 18.79
N VAL A 214 13.20 1.71 18.57
CA VAL A 214 12.38 2.28 19.64
C VAL A 214 11.76 1.19 20.51
N THR A 215 11.47 0.02 19.93
CA THR A 215 10.80 -1.10 20.60
C THR A 215 11.73 -2.24 20.98
N GLU A 216 13.05 -2.07 20.84
CA GLU A 216 14.04 -3.08 21.14
C GLU A 216 13.92 -3.54 22.61
N ASN A 217 13.86 -4.85 22.83
CA ASN A 217 13.66 -5.50 24.15
C ASN A 217 12.31 -5.22 24.85
N MET A 218 11.31 -4.66 24.16
CA MET A 218 9.95 -4.55 24.70
C MET A 218 9.17 -5.84 24.46
N THR A 219 8.52 -6.37 25.49
CA THR A 219 7.72 -7.60 25.38
C THR A 219 6.36 -7.36 24.73
N ASP A 220 5.75 -6.20 24.97
CA ASP A 220 4.48 -5.78 24.37
C ASP A 220 4.47 -4.26 24.09
N PRO A 221 5.14 -3.80 23.01
CA PRO A 221 5.19 -2.39 22.65
C PRO A 221 3.77 -1.83 22.43
N ALA A 222 3.48 -0.69 23.08
CA ALA A 222 2.18 -0.02 23.12
C ALA A 222 1.02 -0.84 23.71
N GLY A 223 1.29 -1.98 24.37
CA GLY A 223 0.25 -2.87 24.90
C GLY A 223 -0.61 -3.51 23.81
N GLN A 224 -0.09 -3.60 22.58
CA GLN A 224 -0.87 -3.99 21.41
C GLN A 224 -1.25 -5.48 21.43
N PHE A 225 -0.42 -6.37 21.98
CA PHE A 225 -0.79 -7.78 22.14
C PHE A 225 -1.89 -7.95 23.18
N GLU A 226 -1.75 -7.32 24.36
CA GLU A 226 -2.82 -7.33 25.37
C GLU A 226 -4.14 -6.75 24.81
N TRP A 227 -4.05 -5.65 24.06
CA TRP A 227 -5.19 -5.04 23.39
C TRP A 227 -5.81 -5.97 22.32
N LEU A 228 -4.99 -6.65 21.53
CA LEU A 228 -5.43 -7.56 20.47
C LEU A 228 -6.16 -8.76 21.07
N GLU A 229 -5.61 -9.38 22.10
CA GLU A 229 -6.24 -10.50 22.80
C GLU A 229 -7.64 -10.12 23.32
N LYS A 230 -7.75 -8.98 24.00
CA LYS A 230 -9.04 -8.46 24.50
C LYS A 230 -10.03 -8.18 23.35
N THR A 231 -9.53 -7.63 22.24
CA THR A 231 -10.35 -7.31 21.06
C THR A 231 -10.89 -8.59 20.42
N LEU A 232 -10.06 -9.62 20.24
CA LEU A 232 -10.47 -10.90 19.67
C LEU A 232 -11.42 -11.68 20.61
N GLN A 233 -11.20 -11.65 21.92
CA GLN A 233 -12.11 -12.23 22.90
C GLN A 233 -13.49 -11.57 22.85
N LYS A 234 -13.54 -10.23 22.77
CA LYS A 234 -14.79 -9.49 22.63
C LYS A 234 -15.51 -9.81 21.32
N ALA A 235 -14.78 -9.90 20.21
CA ALA A 235 -15.33 -10.28 18.91
C ALA A 235 -15.96 -11.69 18.97
N ALA A 236 -15.27 -12.65 19.58
CA ALA A 236 -15.78 -14.01 19.77
C ALA A 236 -17.07 -14.04 20.62
N GLN A 237 -17.11 -13.31 21.74
CA GLN A 237 -18.30 -13.18 22.59
C GLN A 237 -19.48 -12.52 21.85
N SER A 238 -19.18 -11.63 20.91
CA SER A 238 -20.17 -10.91 20.11
C SER A 238 -20.55 -11.64 18.81
N LEU A 239 -20.05 -12.88 18.61
CA LEU A 239 -20.24 -13.70 17.41
C LEU A 239 -19.78 -12.98 16.10
N GLU A 240 -18.74 -12.16 16.20
CA GLU A 240 -18.13 -11.45 15.08
C GLU A 240 -17.02 -12.31 14.43
N LYS A 241 -16.87 -12.19 13.11
CA LYS A 241 -15.64 -12.54 12.39
C LYS A 241 -14.71 -11.34 12.36
N VAL A 242 -13.42 -11.62 12.42
CA VAL A 242 -12.32 -10.66 12.28
C VAL A 242 -11.51 -11.05 11.06
#